data_AF-A0A7M1SZI1-F1
#
_entry.id   AF-A0A7M1SZI1-F1
#
_cell.length_a   1.000
_cell.length_b   1.000
_cell.length_c   1.000
_cell.angle_alpha   90.00
_cell.angle_beta   90.00
_cell.angle_gamma   90.00
#
_symmetry.space_group_name_H-M   'P 1'
#
loop_
_entity.id
_entity.type
_entity.pdbx_description
1 polymer ?
#
loop_
_entity_poly.entity_id
_entity_poly.type
_entity_poly.pdbx_seq_one_letter_code
_entity_poly.pdbx_strand_id
1 'polypeptide(L)'
;MLDFLKIRCDLQEIVEKVRRYIPTTYGKSYTNNGGKREAVYKSPCSNIRLKFGTQFYNNGQAARRYVQIEFSAHKLKNGGLHNADRCTMNEARAIMVKTLSMFGIERADYHLFRIIHLELGVNFSMMRCGHEILNTAIKNGKTYYFHIPDKGKPHYTVAGREGKNFKGGRLIKFYIKAEQKDDASGKTYAELGYCEADTMRYEVKILDTKQHKAFGWHNLENLFTADGEQRLRNILMKQVGETFFYDHKSIDKRKLTNIQLKHYYQWQTSKGYFRNLRGEFYSRERKIYEGMPKLYDFQEQITNAIANEVNRANPTDFNWDSVTHEKEKTRRNSPTILKEGNKKTRRNSPTTTCKKHDEIVRHQNGILNSENHDEQRDEMRFTLPFQSIDAPFGELFYKDENLRNSTQDDRFCIVTKLPIGMQKKDSRFLNTTGLNFYRAHHPDAYAELERMFLRDSNASTIEELNYNIAHNIRNTYTNYHRDRKKFEERYYPKGQLQFAFVY
;
A
#
# COMPACT_ATOMS: atom_id res chain seq x y z
N MET A 1 -7.69 -0.89 -8.83
CA MET A 1 -6.77 -1.19 -7.70
C MET A 1 -5.30 -0.99 -8.09
N LEU A 2 -4.76 -1.76 -9.03
CA LEU A 2 -3.45 -1.47 -9.65
C LEU A 2 -3.74 -0.86 -11.03
N ASP A 3 -3.40 0.42 -11.20
CA ASP A 3 -3.74 1.12 -12.44
C ASP A 3 -2.55 1.14 -13.40
N PHE A 4 -1.43 1.73 -13.00
CA PHE A 4 -0.28 1.95 -13.86
C PHE A 4 0.96 1.24 -13.34
N LEU A 5 1.73 0.68 -14.27
CA LEU A 5 3.01 0.05 -13.99
C LEU A 5 4.09 0.55 -14.95
N LYS A 6 5.26 0.79 -14.38
CA LYS A 6 6.51 1.01 -15.10
C LYS A 6 7.59 0.10 -14.53
N ILE A 7 8.15 -0.73 -15.40
CA ILE A 7 9.21 -1.68 -15.06
C ILE A 7 10.40 -1.49 -15.98
N ARG A 8 11.57 -1.96 -15.53
CA ARG A 8 12.80 -1.91 -16.31
C ARG A 8 13.63 -3.17 -16.14
N CYS A 9 14.27 -3.61 -17.22
CA CYS A 9 15.28 -4.65 -17.24
C CYS A 9 16.50 -4.17 -18.03
N ASP A 10 17.70 -4.54 -17.58
CA ASP A 10 18.99 -4.24 -18.21
C ASP A 10 19.76 -5.50 -18.65
N LEU A 11 19.16 -6.69 -18.51
CA LEU A 11 19.72 -7.92 -19.04
C LEU A 11 19.58 -7.95 -20.57
N GLN A 12 20.70 -8.04 -21.29
CA GLN A 12 20.76 -7.85 -22.73
C GLN A 12 19.89 -8.87 -23.49
N GLU A 13 19.85 -10.12 -23.05
CA GLU A 13 19.01 -11.18 -23.62
C GLU A 13 17.53 -10.81 -23.58
N ILE A 14 17.06 -10.28 -22.44
CA ILE A 14 15.67 -9.82 -22.28
C ILE A 14 15.39 -8.58 -23.11
N VAL A 15 16.35 -7.64 -23.18
CA VAL A 15 16.23 -6.44 -24.03
C VAL A 15 16.03 -6.83 -25.49
N GLU A 16 16.78 -7.81 -25.99
CA GLU A 16 16.66 -8.32 -27.35
C GLU A 16 15.41 -9.17 -27.56
N LYS A 17 15.05 -10.00 -26.57
CA LYS A 17 13.78 -10.75 -26.54
C LYS A 17 12.61 -9.78 -26.73
N VAL A 18 12.45 -8.79 -25.84
CA VAL A 18 11.35 -7.81 -25.93
C VAL A 18 11.36 -7.07 -27.27
N ARG A 19 12.55 -6.73 -27.81
CA ARG A 19 12.66 -6.05 -29.11
C ARG A 19 12.14 -6.90 -30.28
N ARG A 20 12.35 -8.22 -30.26
CA ARG A 20 11.85 -9.14 -31.30
C ARG A 20 10.33 -9.29 -31.28
N TYR A 21 9.72 -9.14 -30.11
CA TYR A 21 8.26 -9.29 -29.92
C TYR A 21 7.49 -7.97 -30.04
N ILE A 22 8.13 -6.86 -30.42
CA ILE A 22 7.41 -5.60 -30.66
C ILE A 22 6.49 -5.76 -31.87
N PRO A 23 5.16 -5.57 -31.72
CA PRO A 23 4.27 -5.63 -32.87
C PRO A 23 4.62 -4.56 -33.91
N THR A 24 4.55 -4.91 -35.19
CA THR A 24 4.83 -3.99 -36.31
C THR A 24 3.90 -2.78 -36.34
N THR A 25 2.73 -2.88 -35.69
CA THR A 25 1.76 -1.78 -35.54
C THR A 25 2.21 -0.69 -34.57
N TYR A 26 3.28 -0.89 -33.80
CA TYR A 26 3.76 0.11 -32.85
C TYR A 26 4.50 1.23 -33.57
N GLY A 27 4.07 2.47 -33.34
CA GLY A 27 4.76 3.65 -33.84
C GLY A 27 6.10 3.84 -33.13
N LYS A 28 7.17 4.04 -33.90
CA LYS A 28 8.52 4.29 -33.39
C LYS A 28 8.84 5.79 -33.44
N SER A 29 9.33 6.32 -32.33
CA SER A 29 9.87 7.67 -32.23
C SER A 29 11.15 7.71 -31.39
N TYR A 30 11.78 8.87 -31.29
CA TYR A 30 12.94 9.07 -30.44
C TYR A 30 12.70 10.23 -29.49
N THR A 31 13.18 10.09 -28.25
CA THR A 31 13.14 11.17 -27.26
C THR A 31 14.54 11.47 -26.76
N ASN A 32 14.84 12.76 -26.60
CA ASN A 32 16.07 13.23 -25.96
C ASN A 32 15.76 13.55 -24.50
N ASN A 33 16.34 12.79 -23.58
CA ASN A 33 16.19 13.02 -22.15
C ASN A 33 17.55 13.33 -21.54
N GLY A 34 17.87 14.62 -21.36
CA GLY A 34 19.18 15.06 -20.87
C GLY A 34 20.35 14.66 -21.77
N GLY A 35 20.20 14.83 -23.10
CA GLY A 35 21.23 14.48 -24.09
C GLY A 35 21.30 12.99 -24.47
N LYS A 36 20.50 12.13 -23.84
CA LYS A 36 20.45 10.69 -24.14
C LYS A 36 19.30 10.38 -25.08
N ARG A 37 19.60 9.74 -26.21
CA ARG A 37 18.62 9.32 -27.22
C ARG A 37 18.00 7.98 -26.82
N GLU A 38 16.70 7.98 -26.58
CA GLU A 38 15.91 6.77 -26.29
C GLU A 38 15.01 6.47 -27.49
N ALA A 39 14.95 5.21 -27.92
CA ALA A 39 13.96 4.75 -28.89
C ALA A 39 12.67 4.40 -28.15
N VAL A 40 11.57 5.02 -28.57
CA VAL A 40 10.25 4.85 -27.94
C VAL A 40 9.32 4.17 -28.93
N TYR A 41 8.69 3.08 -28.52
CA TYR A 41 7.63 2.41 -29.26
C TYR A 41 6.32 2.61 -28.52
N LYS A 42 5.30 3.13 -29.20
CA LYS A 42 3.98 3.38 -28.61
C LYS A 42 2.93 2.58 -29.35
N SER A 43 2.08 1.89 -28.60
CA SER A 43 0.89 1.26 -29.15
C SER A 43 -0.10 2.32 -29.64
N PRO A 44 -0.71 2.14 -30.82
CA PRO A 44 -1.73 3.06 -31.32
C PRO A 44 -3.00 3.04 -30.47
N CYS A 45 -3.38 1.87 -29.92
CA CYS A 45 -4.69 1.68 -29.29
C CYS A 45 -4.62 1.42 -27.78
N SER A 46 -3.49 0.93 -27.27
CA SER A 46 -3.45 0.31 -25.94
C SER A 46 -2.66 1.11 -24.90
N ASN A 47 -2.17 2.30 -25.24
CA ASN A 47 -1.37 3.18 -24.37
C ASN A 47 -0.13 2.50 -23.74
N ILE A 48 0.29 1.35 -24.28
CA ILE A 48 1.56 0.70 -23.92
C ILE A 48 2.70 1.48 -24.55
N ARG A 49 3.75 1.71 -23.78
CA ARG A 49 4.98 2.35 -24.25
C ARG A 49 6.20 1.52 -23.84
N LEU A 50 7.05 1.23 -24.83
CA LEU A 50 8.35 0.61 -24.63
C LEU A 50 9.43 1.67 -24.86
N LYS A 51 10.41 1.75 -23.98
CA LYS A 51 11.58 2.62 -24.16
C LYS A 51 12.85 1.79 -24.12
N PHE A 52 13.68 1.96 -25.14
CA PHE A 52 15.00 1.37 -25.23
C PHE A 52 16.03 2.48 -25.14
N GLY A 53 16.96 2.35 -24.20
CA GLY A 53 18.00 3.32 -24.02
C GLY A 53 19.31 2.67 -23.58
N THR A 54 20.31 3.53 -23.40
CA THR A 54 21.62 3.16 -22.90
C THR A 54 21.84 3.87 -21.55
N GLN A 55 22.18 3.10 -20.54
CA GLN A 55 22.75 3.63 -19.31
C GLN A 55 24.25 3.84 -19.52
N PHE A 56 24.76 4.95 -19.00
CA PHE A 56 26.16 5.33 -19.08
C PHE A 56 26.75 5.32 -17.67
N TYR A 57 28.04 4.98 -17.56
CA TYR A 57 28.84 5.17 -16.36
C TYR A 57 29.04 6.68 -16.10
N ASN A 58 29.51 7.03 -14.90
CA ASN A 58 29.77 8.42 -14.51
C ASN A 58 30.84 9.08 -15.40
N ASN A 59 31.74 8.29 -15.99
CA ASN A 59 32.76 8.74 -16.94
C ASN A 59 32.22 8.94 -18.38
N GLY A 60 30.91 8.78 -18.60
CA GLY A 60 30.28 8.95 -19.92
C GLY A 60 30.37 7.74 -20.85
N GLN A 61 31.05 6.66 -20.47
CA GLN A 61 31.09 5.43 -21.28
C GLN A 61 29.75 4.67 -21.21
N ALA A 62 29.33 4.07 -22.32
CA ALA A 62 28.13 3.25 -22.37
C ALA A 62 28.29 2.03 -21.45
N ALA A 63 27.41 1.90 -20.45
CA ALA A 63 27.44 0.81 -19.49
C ALA A 63 26.60 -0.38 -19.98
N ARG A 64 25.29 -0.18 -20.09
CA ARG A 64 24.33 -1.25 -20.42
C ARG A 64 23.14 -0.70 -21.17
N ARG A 65 22.61 -1.48 -22.11
CA ARG A 65 21.31 -1.18 -22.71
C ARG A 65 20.21 -1.59 -21.74
N TYR A 66 19.04 -0.99 -21.89
CA TYR A 66 17.90 -1.34 -21.07
C TYR A 66 16.61 -1.27 -21.88
N VAL A 67 15.60 -1.98 -21.39
CA VAL A 67 14.21 -1.85 -21.82
C VAL A 67 13.35 -1.42 -20.64
N GLN A 68 12.47 -0.47 -20.88
CA GLN A 68 11.47 0.00 -19.93
C GLN A 68 10.09 -0.15 -20.54
N ILE A 69 9.17 -0.73 -19.78
CA ILE A 69 7.80 -1.03 -20.22
C ILE A 69 6.85 -0.23 -19.33
N GLU A 70 6.00 0.57 -19.94
CA GLU A 70 5.02 1.46 -19.29
C GLU A 70 3.62 1.12 -19.81
N PHE A 71 2.66 0.85 -18.94
CA PHE A 71 1.26 0.66 -19.33
C PHE A 71 0.28 0.83 -18.15
N SER A 72 -0.98 1.11 -18.47
CA SER A 72 -2.10 1.09 -17.51
C SER A 72 -2.91 -0.19 -17.70
N ALA A 73 -2.87 -1.08 -16.72
CA ALA A 73 -3.65 -2.32 -16.72
C ALA A 73 -5.16 -2.02 -16.75
N HIS A 74 -5.57 -0.97 -16.04
CA HIS A 74 -6.97 -0.55 -16.01
C HIS A 74 -7.45 -0.06 -17.38
N LYS A 75 -6.71 0.83 -18.04
CA LYS A 75 -7.09 1.27 -19.39
C LYS A 75 -7.10 0.11 -20.38
N LEU A 76 -6.13 -0.79 -20.30
CA LEU A 76 -6.03 -1.98 -21.16
C LEU A 76 -7.24 -2.91 -21.03
N LYS A 77 -7.81 -3.07 -19.83
CA LYS A 77 -9.07 -3.79 -19.62
C LYS A 77 -10.19 -3.23 -20.51
N ASN A 78 -10.25 -1.92 -20.67
CA ASN A 78 -11.27 -1.22 -21.46
C ASN A 78 -10.80 -0.86 -22.88
N GLY A 79 -9.98 -1.71 -23.48
CA GLY A 79 -9.50 -1.49 -24.86
C GLY A 79 -8.63 -0.25 -25.06
N GLY A 80 -8.08 0.31 -23.97
CA GLY A 80 -7.24 1.51 -23.97
C GLY A 80 -7.98 2.83 -23.75
N LEU A 81 -9.32 2.80 -23.63
CA LEU A 81 -10.18 3.99 -23.65
C LEU A 81 -10.19 4.75 -22.32
N HIS A 82 -10.56 4.10 -21.22
CA HIS A 82 -10.78 4.77 -19.92
C HIS A 82 -10.37 3.89 -18.73
N ASN A 83 -10.27 4.50 -17.54
CA ASN A 83 -10.02 3.83 -16.26
C ASN A 83 -11.04 4.27 -15.18
N ALA A 84 -12.27 4.50 -15.63
CA ALA A 84 -13.36 5.04 -14.82
C ALA A 84 -14.25 3.96 -14.18
N ASP A 85 -14.29 2.75 -14.75
CA ASP A 85 -15.02 1.62 -14.18
C ASP A 85 -14.31 1.07 -12.93
N ARG A 86 -14.97 0.15 -12.23
CA ARG A 86 -14.39 -0.51 -11.06
C ARG A 86 -13.53 -1.70 -11.50
N CYS A 87 -12.21 -1.51 -11.49
CA CYS A 87 -11.23 -2.56 -11.83
C CYS A 87 -10.62 -3.20 -10.57
N THR A 88 -10.79 -4.52 -10.45
CA THR A 88 -10.26 -5.32 -9.33
C THR A 88 -8.76 -5.61 -9.49
N MET A 89 -8.13 -6.12 -8.43
CA MET A 89 -6.71 -6.47 -8.46
C MET A 89 -6.46 -7.68 -9.37
N ASN A 90 -7.35 -8.67 -9.33
CA ASN A 90 -7.27 -9.87 -10.16
C ASN A 90 -7.41 -9.54 -11.65
N GLU A 91 -8.37 -8.66 -12.01
CA GLU A 91 -8.51 -8.18 -13.39
C GLU A 91 -7.24 -7.44 -13.85
N ALA A 92 -6.75 -6.50 -13.04
CA ALA A 92 -5.52 -5.77 -13.36
C ALA A 92 -4.34 -6.74 -13.55
N ARG A 93 -4.15 -7.69 -12.63
CA ARG A 93 -3.09 -8.71 -12.70
C ARG A 93 -3.19 -9.55 -13.96
N ALA A 94 -4.37 -10.06 -14.31
CA ALA A 94 -4.56 -10.86 -15.51
C ALA A 94 -4.18 -10.08 -16.78
N ILE A 95 -4.59 -8.80 -16.85
CA ILE A 95 -4.20 -7.90 -17.94
C ILE A 95 -2.68 -7.68 -17.96
N MET A 96 -2.03 -7.51 -16.82
CA MET A 96 -0.58 -7.34 -16.73
C MET A 96 0.17 -8.56 -17.24
N VAL A 97 -0.20 -9.75 -16.78
CA VAL A 97 0.40 -11.02 -17.22
C VAL A 97 0.26 -11.16 -18.74
N LYS A 98 -0.96 -11.00 -19.26
CA LYS A 98 -1.23 -11.03 -20.70
C LYS A 98 -0.37 -10.03 -21.47
N THR A 99 -0.26 -8.80 -20.97
CA THR A 99 0.54 -7.73 -21.59
C THR A 99 2.02 -8.06 -21.61
N LEU A 100 2.56 -8.61 -20.53
CA LEU A 100 3.97 -9.02 -20.45
C LEU A 100 4.26 -10.18 -21.41
N SER A 101 3.38 -11.18 -21.46
CA SER A 101 3.51 -12.31 -22.38
C SER A 101 3.45 -11.93 -23.86
N MET A 102 2.78 -10.82 -24.23
CA MET A 102 2.83 -10.28 -25.60
C MET A 102 4.25 -9.89 -26.02
N PHE A 103 5.11 -9.53 -25.07
CA PHE A 103 6.51 -9.17 -25.32
C PHE A 103 7.47 -10.34 -25.07
N GLY A 104 6.94 -11.56 -24.98
CA GLY A 104 7.71 -12.76 -24.66
C GLY A 104 8.22 -12.80 -23.22
N ILE A 105 7.69 -11.98 -22.31
CA ILE A 105 8.10 -11.99 -20.89
C ILE A 105 7.26 -13.02 -20.16
N GLU A 106 7.93 -14.00 -19.57
CA GLU A 106 7.34 -15.11 -18.84
C GLU A 106 7.58 -14.96 -17.33
N ARG A 107 6.89 -15.79 -16.53
CA ARG A 107 7.00 -15.74 -15.07
C ARG A 107 8.44 -15.95 -14.59
N ALA A 108 9.20 -16.82 -15.26
CA ALA A 108 10.62 -17.04 -14.99
C ALA A 108 11.44 -15.75 -15.16
N ASP A 109 11.02 -14.81 -16.00
CA ASP A 109 11.73 -13.54 -16.22
C ASP A 109 11.42 -12.48 -15.15
N TYR A 110 10.39 -12.66 -14.32
CA TYR A 110 9.84 -11.58 -13.47
C TYR A 110 10.84 -11.03 -12.44
N HIS A 111 11.73 -11.88 -11.93
CA HIS A 111 12.76 -11.47 -10.98
C HIS A 111 13.77 -10.47 -11.58
N LEU A 112 13.88 -10.43 -12.92
CA LEU A 112 14.79 -9.55 -13.67
C LEU A 112 14.23 -8.15 -13.92
N PHE A 113 12.94 -7.92 -13.67
CA PHE A 113 12.27 -6.64 -13.91
C PHE A 113 12.09 -5.86 -12.63
N ARG A 114 12.89 -4.81 -12.45
CA ARG A 114 12.69 -3.88 -11.33
C ARG A 114 11.49 -2.97 -11.56
N ILE A 115 10.77 -2.67 -10.48
CA ILE A 115 9.66 -1.71 -10.50
C ILE A 115 10.22 -0.29 -10.39
N ILE A 116 9.77 0.60 -11.26
CA ILE A 116 10.20 2.01 -11.32
C ILE A 116 9.08 2.94 -10.88
N HIS A 117 7.84 2.61 -11.24
CA HIS A 117 6.66 3.38 -10.88
C HIS A 117 5.47 2.44 -10.80
N LEU A 118 4.71 2.58 -9.72
CA LEU A 118 3.48 1.86 -9.47
C LEU A 118 2.39 2.85 -9.06
N GLU A 119 1.22 2.79 -9.69
CA GLU A 119 0.05 3.57 -9.29
C GLU A 119 -1.06 2.64 -8.80
N LEU A 120 -1.54 2.90 -7.59
CA LEU A 120 -2.72 2.26 -7.02
C LEU A 120 -3.88 3.23 -7.11
N GLY A 121 -4.99 2.81 -7.69
CA GLY A 121 -6.17 3.64 -7.89
C GLY A 121 -7.44 2.88 -7.59
N VAL A 122 -8.32 3.46 -6.77
CA VAL A 122 -9.62 2.89 -6.42
C VAL A 122 -10.71 3.91 -6.72
N ASN A 123 -11.63 3.53 -7.59
CA ASN A 123 -12.87 4.24 -7.86
C ASN A 123 -13.90 3.80 -6.83
N PHE A 124 -14.60 4.73 -6.20
CA PHE A 124 -15.63 4.45 -5.21
C PHE A 124 -16.78 5.47 -5.36
N SER A 125 -17.98 5.08 -4.95
CA SER A 125 -19.17 5.93 -4.99
C SER A 125 -19.53 6.39 -3.58
N MET A 126 -20.12 7.58 -3.48
CA MET A 126 -20.60 8.17 -2.24
C MET A 126 -21.88 8.92 -2.57
N MET A 127 -22.95 8.70 -1.80
CA MET A 127 -24.24 9.37 -2.00
C MET A 127 -24.22 10.83 -1.52
N ARG A 128 -23.28 11.63 -2.03
CA ARG A 128 -23.07 13.06 -1.73
C ARG A 128 -22.47 13.78 -2.93
N CYS A 129 -22.52 15.10 -2.92
CA CYS A 129 -21.87 15.92 -3.94
C CYS A 129 -20.35 15.69 -3.95
N GLY A 130 -19.79 15.31 -5.11
CA GLY A 130 -18.36 15.03 -5.26
C GLY A 130 -17.44 16.20 -4.85
N HIS A 131 -17.88 17.43 -5.09
CA HIS A 131 -17.16 18.63 -4.69
C HIS A 131 -17.14 18.83 -3.16
N GLU A 132 -18.22 18.48 -2.46
CA GLU A 132 -18.23 18.52 -1.00
C GLU A 132 -17.22 17.51 -0.44
N ILE A 133 -17.24 16.28 -0.97
CA ILE A 133 -16.29 15.23 -0.58
C ILE A 133 -14.86 15.66 -0.88
N LEU A 134 -14.57 16.16 -2.08
CA LEU A 134 -13.23 16.58 -2.51
C LEU A 134 -12.64 17.62 -1.56
N ASN A 135 -13.45 18.58 -1.12
CA ASN A 135 -13.01 19.67 -0.26
C ASN A 135 -12.75 19.24 1.19
N THR A 136 -13.20 18.05 1.60
CA THR A 136 -12.91 17.51 2.94
C THR A 136 -11.45 17.08 3.09
N ALA A 137 -10.75 16.69 2.01
CA ALA A 137 -9.36 16.26 2.09
C ALA A 137 -8.44 17.44 2.41
N ILE A 138 -7.84 17.45 3.61
CA ILE A 138 -6.96 18.55 4.05
C ILE A 138 -5.48 18.17 3.97
N LYS A 139 -5.13 16.99 4.48
CA LYS A 139 -3.73 16.57 4.64
C LYS A 139 -3.61 15.05 4.55
N ASN A 140 -2.51 14.54 4.01
CA ASN A 140 -2.06 13.16 4.19
C ASN A 140 -0.71 13.18 4.90
N GLY A 141 -0.65 12.56 6.08
CA GLY A 141 0.57 12.56 6.90
C GLY A 141 1.08 13.98 7.17
N LYS A 142 2.26 14.31 6.65
CA LYS A 142 2.89 15.63 6.79
C LYS A 142 2.53 16.62 5.66
N THR A 143 1.84 16.19 4.61
CA THR A 143 1.66 16.98 3.38
C THR A 143 0.21 17.39 3.17
N TYR A 144 -0.02 18.68 2.88
CA TYR A 144 -1.35 19.21 2.58
C TYR A 144 -1.79 18.83 1.18
N TYR A 145 -3.11 18.72 1.01
CA TYR A 145 -3.73 18.66 -0.31
C TYR A 145 -3.81 20.06 -0.91
N PHE A 146 -3.43 20.17 -2.18
CA PHE A 146 -3.54 21.41 -2.95
C PHE A 146 -4.34 21.16 -4.22
N HIS A 147 -5.12 22.15 -4.66
CA HIS A 147 -5.66 22.17 -6.01
C HIS A 147 -4.55 22.58 -6.97
N ILE A 148 -4.49 21.95 -8.15
CA ILE A 148 -3.54 22.36 -9.18
C ILE A 148 -4.14 23.54 -9.98
N PRO A 149 -3.51 24.73 -10.00
CA PRO A 149 -4.11 25.96 -10.52
C PRO A 149 -4.46 25.96 -12.03
N ASP A 150 -3.78 25.16 -12.85
CA ASP A 150 -3.73 25.36 -14.31
C ASP A 150 -4.83 24.68 -15.15
N LYS A 151 -5.87 24.08 -14.55
CA LYS A 151 -6.89 23.35 -15.33
C LYS A 151 -8.30 23.58 -14.80
N GLY A 152 -8.86 24.76 -15.04
CA GLY A 152 -10.27 25.16 -14.85
C GLY A 152 -11.19 24.12 -14.18
N LYS A 153 -11.69 24.46 -12.98
CA LYS A 153 -12.38 23.59 -12.00
C LYS A 153 -11.50 22.43 -11.50
N PRO A 154 -10.93 22.54 -10.28
CA PRO A 154 -10.12 21.47 -9.74
C PRO A 154 -11.03 20.34 -9.27
N HIS A 155 -11.42 19.46 -10.19
CA HIS A 155 -12.05 18.18 -9.88
C HIS A 155 -11.08 17.24 -9.15
N TYR A 156 -9.84 17.66 -8.89
CA TYR A 156 -8.85 16.91 -8.15
C TYR A 156 -8.02 17.77 -7.19
N THR A 157 -7.49 17.11 -6.18
CA THR A 157 -6.51 17.62 -5.23
C THR A 157 -5.35 16.64 -5.10
N VAL A 158 -4.17 17.15 -4.72
CA VAL A 158 -2.96 16.34 -4.62
C VAL A 158 -2.23 16.62 -3.32
N ALA A 159 -1.86 15.57 -2.59
CA ALA A 159 -0.91 15.61 -1.47
C ALA A 159 0.44 15.03 -1.90
N GLY A 160 1.46 15.89 -1.90
CA GLY A 160 2.80 15.64 -2.45
C GLY A 160 3.15 16.73 -3.48
N ARG A 161 4.44 16.97 -3.74
CA ARG A 161 4.86 17.95 -4.76
C ARG A 161 5.01 17.27 -6.11
N GLU A 162 4.13 17.49 -7.08
CA GLU A 162 4.34 17.07 -8.48
C GLU A 162 5.42 17.98 -9.14
N GLY A 163 6.43 17.44 -9.84
CA GLY A 163 7.45 18.22 -10.58
C GLY A 163 8.93 17.88 -10.31
N LYS A 164 9.87 18.64 -10.90
CA LYS A 164 11.34 18.36 -10.89
C LYS A 164 12.01 18.34 -9.49
N ASN A 165 11.33 18.82 -8.45
CA ASN A 165 11.82 18.87 -7.06
C ASN A 165 11.12 17.85 -6.14
N PHE A 166 10.67 16.73 -6.70
CA PHE A 166 10.00 15.63 -6.01
C PHE A 166 10.97 14.89 -5.06
N LYS A 167 11.10 15.34 -3.81
CA LYS A 167 11.91 14.63 -2.78
C LYS A 167 11.14 13.53 -2.02
N GLY A 168 9.83 13.36 -2.26
CA GLY A 168 8.95 12.58 -1.39
C GLY A 168 8.67 11.12 -1.78
N GLY A 169 9.13 10.66 -2.94
CA GLY A 169 8.93 9.30 -3.48
C GLY A 169 7.49 8.78 -3.66
N ARG A 170 6.47 9.48 -3.15
CA ARG A 170 5.05 9.13 -3.21
C ARG A 170 4.16 10.37 -3.44
N LEU A 171 3.12 10.22 -4.26
CA LEU A 171 2.10 11.23 -4.54
C LEU A 171 0.71 10.65 -4.27
N ILE A 172 -0.20 11.45 -3.72
CA ILE A 172 -1.57 11.01 -3.51
C ILE A 172 -2.50 11.97 -4.22
N LYS A 173 -3.38 11.44 -5.06
CA LYS A 173 -4.40 12.21 -5.78
C LYS A 173 -5.78 11.80 -5.28
N PHE A 174 -6.61 12.77 -4.98
CA PHE A 174 -7.99 12.58 -4.58
C PHE A 174 -8.89 13.43 -5.47
N TYR A 175 -9.85 12.80 -6.15
CA TYR A 175 -10.56 13.47 -7.23
C TYR A 175 -11.92 12.91 -7.58
N ILE A 176 -12.72 13.72 -8.27
CA ILE A 176 -14.01 13.38 -8.85
C ILE A 176 -13.71 12.73 -10.20
N LYS A 177 -13.79 11.40 -10.27
CA LYS A 177 -13.46 10.63 -11.47
C LYS A 177 -14.47 10.89 -12.58
N ALA A 178 -15.74 11.06 -12.20
CA ALA A 178 -16.85 11.35 -13.09
C ALA A 178 -16.64 12.59 -13.96
N GLU A 179 -15.99 13.63 -13.42
CA GLU A 179 -15.76 14.90 -14.10
C GLU A 179 -14.49 14.93 -14.96
N GLN A 180 -13.70 13.85 -14.96
CA GLN A 180 -12.54 13.75 -15.83
C GLN A 180 -12.99 13.77 -17.28
N LYS A 181 -12.38 14.64 -18.10
CA LYS A 181 -12.68 14.74 -19.53
C LYS A 181 -11.86 13.76 -20.34
N ASP A 182 -12.49 13.20 -21.36
CA ASP A 182 -11.81 12.52 -22.45
C ASP A 182 -11.26 13.55 -23.44
N ASP A 183 -9.98 13.41 -23.80
CA ASP A 183 -9.28 14.41 -24.63
C ASP A 183 -9.83 14.47 -26.07
N ALA A 184 -10.37 13.35 -26.59
CA ALA A 184 -10.86 13.28 -27.96
C ALA A 184 -12.27 13.88 -28.12
N SER A 185 -13.16 13.60 -27.17
CA SER A 185 -14.55 14.06 -27.22
C SER A 185 -14.81 15.36 -26.44
N GLY A 186 -13.95 15.73 -25.49
CA GLY A 186 -14.15 16.86 -24.58
C GLY A 186 -15.25 16.65 -23.52
N LYS A 187 -15.96 15.51 -23.58
CA LYS A 187 -17.01 15.09 -22.64
C LYS A 187 -16.40 14.48 -21.38
N THR A 188 -17.12 14.60 -20.28
CA THR A 188 -16.77 13.96 -19.01
C THR A 188 -17.01 12.46 -19.07
N TYR A 189 -16.35 11.70 -18.19
CA TYR A 189 -16.50 10.25 -18.10
C TYR A 189 -17.92 9.83 -17.73
N ALA A 190 -18.63 10.63 -16.94
CA ALA A 190 -20.05 10.40 -16.67
C ALA A 190 -20.92 10.59 -17.93
N GLU A 191 -20.70 11.66 -18.70
CA GLU A 191 -21.44 11.91 -19.96
C GLU A 191 -21.19 10.84 -21.03
N LEU A 192 -20.04 10.18 -20.99
CA LEU A 192 -19.70 9.07 -21.88
C LEU A 192 -20.22 7.72 -21.37
N GLY A 193 -20.85 7.66 -20.20
CA GLY A 193 -21.33 6.43 -19.59
C GLY A 193 -20.22 5.50 -19.09
N TYR A 194 -19.01 6.02 -18.86
CA TYR A 194 -17.89 5.23 -18.36
C TYR A 194 -17.96 4.96 -16.86
N CYS A 195 -18.68 5.80 -16.11
CA CYS A 195 -18.92 5.65 -14.68
C CYS A 195 -20.12 6.51 -14.23
N GLU A 196 -20.62 6.25 -13.02
CA GLU A 196 -21.66 7.06 -12.38
C GLU A 196 -21.17 8.47 -12.03
N ALA A 197 -22.09 9.44 -11.99
CA ALA A 197 -21.78 10.85 -11.75
C ALA A 197 -21.19 11.13 -10.36
N ASP A 198 -21.39 10.24 -9.39
CA ASP A 198 -20.87 10.34 -8.03
C ASP A 198 -19.52 9.62 -7.83
N THR A 199 -18.91 9.12 -8.91
CA THR A 199 -17.68 8.34 -8.83
C THR A 199 -16.50 9.23 -8.42
N MET A 200 -15.95 8.94 -7.24
CA MET A 200 -14.71 9.50 -6.70
C MET A 200 -13.55 8.53 -6.94
N ARG A 201 -12.32 9.04 -6.87
CA ARG A 201 -11.11 8.23 -6.93
C ARG A 201 -10.07 8.66 -5.92
N TYR A 202 -9.52 7.67 -5.23
CA TYR A 202 -8.33 7.78 -4.40
C TYR A 202 -7.17 7.06 -5.09
N GLU A 203 -6.06 7.76 -5.29
CA GLU A 203 -4.92 7.26 -6.05
C GLU A 203 -3.60 7.52 -5.32
N VAL A 204 -2.78 6.48 -5.21
CA VAL A 204 -1.45 6.52 -4.60
C VAL A 204 -0.42 6.17 -5.67
N LYS A 205 0.45 7.12 -6.02
CA LYS A 205 1.58 6.91 -6.92
C LYS A 205 2.85 6.71 -6.12
N ILE A 206 3.58 5.64 -6.40
CA ILE A 206 4.85 5.32 -5.76
C ILE A 206 5.93 5.38 -6.84
N LEU A 207 6.73 6.43 -6.79
CA LEU A 207 7.69 6.83 -7.83
C LEU A 207 9.15 6.55 -7.46
N ASP A 208 9.44 6.27 -6.20
CA ASP A 208 10.79 6.03 -5.71
C ASP A 208 11.08 4.55 -5.47
N THR A 209 12.09 4.06 -6.18
CA THR A 209 12.66 2.72 -6.02
C THR A 209 13.04 2.38 -4.59
N LYS A 210 13.49 3.33 -3.77
CA LYS A 210 13.81 3.09 -2.35
C LYS A 210 12.55 2.70 -1.56
N GLN A 211 11.42 3.32 -1.86
CA GLN A 211 10.15 2.97 -1.23
C GLN A 211 9.67 1.59 -1.68
N HIS A 212 9.81 1.26 -2.97
CA HIS A 212 9.51 -0.10 -3.44
C HIS A 212 10.31 -1.15 -2.67
N LYS A 213 11.59 -0.86 -2.38
CA LYS A 213 12.43 -1.73 -1.54
C LYS A 213 11.93 -1.86 -0.11
N ALA A 214 11.62 -0.73 0.54
CA ALA A 214 11.10 -0.72 1.91
C ALA A 214 9.75 -1.45 2.05
N PHE A 215 8.98 -1.51 0.97
CA PHE A 215 7.70 -2.23 0.92
C PHE A 215 7.82 -3.70 0.49
N GLY A 216 9.02 -4.19 0.16
CA GLY A 216 9.26 -5.59 -0.21
C GLY A 216 8.88 -5.95 -1.65
N TRP A 217 8.81 -4.98 -2.58
CA TRP A 217 8.58 -5.24 -4.01
C TRP A 217 9.69 -4.67 -4.87
N HIS A 218 10.82 -5.37 -4.89
CA HIS A 218 11.96 -4.94 -5.70
C HIS A 218 11.74 -5.21 -7.19
N ASN A 219 11.00 -6.26 -7.51
CA ASN A 219 10.76 -6.76 -8.86
C ASN A 219 9.31 -7.23 -9.06
N LEU A 220 9.00 -7.65 -10.28
CA LEU A 220 7.68 -8.18 -10.62
C LEU A 220 7.34 -9.47 -9.86
N GLU A 221 8.32 -10.32 -9.57
CA GLU A 221 8.09 -11.60 -8.90
C GLU A 221 7.48 -11.35 -7.51
N ASN A 222 8.05 -10.44 -6.73
CA ASN A 222 7.52 -10.10 -5.42
C ASN A 222 6.13 -9.44 -5.49
N LEU A 223 5.86 -8.64 -6.54
CA LEU A 223 4.58 -7.95 -6.74
C LEU A 223 3.42 -8.93 -6.98
N PHE A 224 3.67 -10.03 -7.70
CA PHE A 224 2.65 -11.00 -8.10
C PHE A 224 2.43 -12.15 -7.10
N THR A 225 3.04 -12.09 -5.92
CA THR A 225 2.76 -13.02 -4.81
C THR A 225 1.46 -12.66 -4.08
N ALA A 226 0.85 -13.61 -3.36
CA ALA A 226 -0.32 -13.36 -2.51
C ALA A 226 -0.01 -12.32 -1.41
N ASP A 227 1.15 -12.45 -0.77
CA ASP A 227 1.68 -11.47 0.19
C ASP A 227 1.96 -10.11 -0.47
N GLY A 228 2.38 -10.13 -1.74
CA GLY A 228 2.51 -8.94 -2.58
C GLY A 228 1.22 -8.14 -2.70
N GLU A 229 0.10 -8.81 -2.97
CA GLU A 229 -1.21 -8.19 -3.03
C GLU A 229 -1.66 -7.59 -1.70
N GLN A 230 -1.52 -8.36 -0.61
CA GLN A 230 -1.93 -7.90 0.71
C GLN A 230 -1.16 -6.64 1.11
N ARG A 231 0.13 -6.58 0.82
CA ARG A 231 0.95 -5.39 1.05
C ARG A 231 0.44 -4.18 0.24
N LEU A 232 -0.06 -4.34 -1.00
CA LEU A 232 -0.60 -3.24 -1.82
C LEU A 232 -1.87 -2.67 -1.20
N ARG A 233 -2.76 -3.56 -0.76
CA ARG A 233 -3.99 -3.22 -0.03
C ARG A 233 -3.65 -2.44 1.24
N ASN A 234 -2.71 -2.95 2.03
CA ASN A 234 -2.28 -2.33 3.28
C ASN A 234 -1.69 -0.94 3.06
N ILE A 235 -0.88 -0.73 2.01
CA ILE A 235 -0.32 0.60 1.70
C ILE A 235 -1.44 1.56 1.34
N LEU A 236 -2.35 1.16 0.46
CA LEU A 236 -3.47 2.02 0.05
C LEU A 236 -4.32 2.41 1.27
N MET A 237 -4.72 1.44 2.09
CA MET A 237 -5.54 1.70 3.29
C MET A 237 -4.80 2.52 4.34
N LYS A 238 -3.48 2.31 4.50
CA LYS A 238 -2.65 3.17 5.34
C LYS A 238 -2.68 4.63 4.87
N GLN A 239 -2.64 4.87 3.57
CA GLN A 239 -2.71 6.24 3.03
C GLN A 239 -4.08 6.88 3.23
N VAL A 240 -5.15 6.11 3.08
CA VAL A 240 -6.50 6.56 3.40
C VAL A 240 -6.60 6.95 4.88
N GLY A 241 -6.12 6.10 5.80
CA GLY A 241 -6.10 6.42 7.24
C GLY A 241 -5.17 7.58 7.63
N GLU A 242 -4.08 7.80 6.90
CA GLU A 242 -3.21 8.98 7.07
C GLU A 242 -3.83 10.27 6.53
N THR A 243 -4.87 10.15 5.70
CA THR A 243 -5.60 11.31 5.18
C THR A 243 -6.58 11.82 6.22
N PHE A 244 -6.47 13.10 6.54
CA PHE A 244 -7.39 13.82 7.39
C PHE A 244 -8.50 14.43 6.54
N PHE A 245 -9.71 13.89 6.69
CA PHE A 245 -10.93 14.47 6.13
C PHE A 245 -11.61 15.37 7.17
N TYR A 246 -11.75 16.65 6.84
CA TYR A 246 -12.41 17.65 7.67
C TYR A 246 -13.68 18.11 7.00
N ASP A 247 -14.79 17.98 7.71
CA ASP A 247 -16.03 18.66 7.39
C ASP A 247 -16.61 19.33 8.64
N HIS A 248 -16.87 20.62 8.52
CA HIS A 248 -17.47 21.42 9.58
C HIS A 248 -18.95 21.04 9.82
N LYS A 249 -19.67 20.70 8.75
CA LYS A 249 -21.11 20.34 8.80
C LYS A 249 -21.36 18.99 9.46
N SER A 250 -20.32 18.16 9.62
CA SER A 250 -20.38 16.86 10.29
C SER A 250 -20.59 16.95 11.80
N ILE A 251 -20.37 18.11 12.43
CA ILE A 251 -20.35 18.25 13.90
C ILE A 251 -21.77 18.45 14.44
N ASP A 252 -22.17 17.68 15.47
CA ASP A 252 -23.46 17.88 16.15
C ASP A 252 -23.34 18.98 17.20
N LYS A 253 -23.58 20.22 16.78
CA LYS A 253 -23.47 21.42 17.61
C LYS A 253 -24.25 21.33 18.93
N ARG A 254 -25.37 20.59 18.95
CA ARG A 254 -26.26 20.48 20.12
C ARG A 254 -25.65 19.72 21.28
N LYS A 255 -24.62 18.90 21.01
CA LYS A 255 -23.96 18.04 21.99
C LYS A 255 -22.59 18.58 22.43
N LEU A 256 -22.22 19.78 21.98
CA LEU A 256 -20.92 20.35 22.28
C LEU A 256 -20.88 20.99 23.67
N THR A 257 -19.77 20.78 24.37
CA THR A 257 -19.46 21.55 25.59
C THR A 257 -19.07 23.00 25.24
N ASN A 258 -19.06 23.90 26.24
CA ASN A 258 -18.63 25.30 26.05
C ASN A 258 -17.22 25.40 25.46
N ILE A 259 -16.30 24.53 25.88
CA ILE A 259 -14.92 24.47 25.34
C ILE A 259 -14.95 24.05 23.87
N GLN A 260 -15.71 23.02 23.51
CA GLN A 260 -15.83 22.55 22.13
C GLN A 260 -16.50 23.58 21.22
N LEU A 261 -17.51 24.32 21.73
CA LEU A 261 -18.17 25.41 21.00
C LEU A 261 -17.17 26.51 20.60
N LYS A 262 -16.22 26.85 21.48
CA LYS A 262 -15.16 27.83 21.17
C LYS A 262 -14.34 27.41 19.96
N HIS A 263 -13.88 26.15 19.92
CA HIS A 263 -13.15 25.60 18.77
C HIS A 263 -14.02 25.57 17.51
N TYR A 264 -15.27 25.12 17.63
CA TYR A 264 -16.22 25.06 16.52
C TYR A 264 -16.44 26.43 15.85
N TYR A 265 -16.56 27.50 16.62
CA TYR A 265 -16.67 28.85 16.05
C TYR A 265 -15.34 29.36 15.51
N GLN A 266 -14.22 29.09 16.19
CA GLN A 266 -12.88 29.48 15.72
C GLN A 266 -12.54 28.89 14.36
N TRP A 267 -12.93 27.65 14.07
CA TRP A 267 -12.65 27.02 12.78
C TRP A 267 -13.42 27.66 11.61
N GLN A 268 -14.51 28.36 11.89
CA GLN A 268 -15.31 29.09 10.89
C GLN A 268 -14.74 30.48 10.57
N THR A 269 -13.99 31.10 11.49
CA THR A 269 -13.54 32.49 11.31
C THR A 269 -12.48 32.65 10.22
N SER A 270 -11.76 31.58 9.87
CA SER A 270 -10.75 31.61 8.82
C SER A 270 -11.01 30.56 7.75
N LYS A 271 -11.08 31.03 6.50
CA LYS A 271 -11.18 30.14 5.33
C LYS A 271 -9.94 29.24 5.30
N GLY A 272 -10.18 27.94 5.43
CA GLY A 272 -9.10 26.95 5.43
C GLY A 272 -8.28 26.90 6.72
N TYR A 273 -8.88 27.17 7.89
CA TYR A 273 -8.25 27.09 9.22
C TYR A 273 -7.20 25.96 9.33
N PHE A 274 -7.59 24.71 9.11
CA PHE A 274 -6.69 23.56 9.19
C PHE A 274 -5.54 23.55 8.17
N ARG A 275 -5.72 24.17 7.00
CA ARG A 275 -4.67 24.28 5.96
C ARG A 275 -3.54 25.23 6.38
N ASN A 276 -3.85 26.18 7.27
CA ASN A 276 -2.91 27.19 7.77
C ASN A 276 -2.15 26.73 9.02
N LEU A 277 -2.66 25.72 9.73
CA LEU A 277 -1.97 25.15 10.88
C LEU A 277 -0.68 24.42 10.48
N ARG A 278 0.26 24.32 11.42
CA ARG A 278 1.54 23.61 11.28
C ARG A 278 1.90 22.90 12.59
N GLY A 279 2.75 21.88 12.49
CA GLY A 279 3.33 21.19 13.65
C GLY A 279 2.31 20.72 14.69
N GLU A 280 2.61 21.00 15.96
CA GLU A 280 1.81 20.56 17.12
C GLU A 280 0.42 21.20 17.16
N PHE A 281 0.27 22.45 16.71
CA PHE A 281 -1.04 23.11 16.64
C PHE A 281 -2.00 22.33 15.74
N TYR A 282 -1.53 21.88 14.57
CA TYR A 282 -2.33 21.03 13.70
C TYR A 282 -2.73 19.72 14.40
N SER A 283 -1.77 19.04 15.05
CA SER A 283 -2.03 17.78 15.74
C SER A 283 -3.06 17.94 16.87
N ARG A 284 -2.96 19.03 17.63
CA ARG A 284 -3.88 19.35 18.73
C ARG A 284 -5.29 19.61 18.21
N GLU A 285 -5.45 20.51 17.23
CA GLU A 285 -6.77 20.85 16.68
C GLU A 285 -7.42 19.65 15.98
N ARG A 286 -6.62 18.82 15.30
CA ARG A 286 -7.10 17.56 14.70
C ARG A 286 -7.67 16.62 15.77
N LYS A 287 -6.92 16.39 16.86
CA LYS A 287 -7.37 15.52 17.95
C LYS A 287 -8.66 16.04 18.59
N ILE A 288 -8.78 17.36 18.74
CA ILE A 288 -10.01 18.00 19.23
C ILE A 288 -11.18 17.72 18.27
N TYR A 289 -10.99 17.93 16.95
CA TYR A 289 -12.00 17.63 15.94
C TYR A 289 -12.43 16.16 15.93
N GLU A 290 -11.48 15.22 16.03
CA GLU A 290 -11.74 13.77 16.08
C GLU A 290 -12.55 13.38 17.32
N GLY A 291 -12.37 14.08 18.45
CA GLY A 291 -13.13 13.86 19.68
C GLY A 291 -14.47 14.60 19.76
N MET A 292 -14.88 15.36 18.74
CA MET A 292 -16.16 16.07 18.77
C MET A 292 -17.34 15.15 18.43
N PRO A 293 -18.50 15.31 19.10
CA PRO A 293 -19.76 14.69 18.67
C PRO A 293 -20.06 14.96 17.20
N LYS A 294 -20.33 13.89 16.43
CA LYS A 294 -20.63 13.96 15.00
C LYS A 294 -22.07 13.58 14.71
N LEU A 295 -22.68 14.26 13.73
CA LEU A 295 -23.89 13.81 13.04
C LEU A 295 -23.59 12.61 12.13
N TYR A 296 -22.39 12.59 11.56
CA TYR A 296 -21.86 11.52 10.72
C TYR A 296 -20.33 11.61 10.68
N ASP A 297 -19.65 10.48 10.52
CA ASP A 297 -18.18 10.44 10.41
C ASP A 297 -17.76 10.30 8.94
N PHE A 298 -17.23 11.39 8.37
CA PHE A 298 -16.72 11.40 6.99
C PHE A 298 -15.49 10.52 6.80
N GLN A 299 -14.60 10.48 7.80
CA GLN A 299 -13.39 9.66 7.76
C GLN A 299 -13.79 8.19 7.65
N GLU A 300 -14.73 7.77 8.51
CA GLU A 300 -15.26 6.41 8.50
C GLU A 300 -15.97 6.09 7.19
N GLN A 301 -16.89 6.95 6.73
CA GLN A 301 -17.65 6.70 5.49
C GLN A 301 -16.74 6.55 4.26
N ILE A 302 -15.78 7.45 4.08
CA ILE A 302 -14.83 7.37 2.95
C ILE A 302 -13.94 6.14 3.09
N THR A 303 -13.44 5.86 4.29
CA THR A 303 -12.59 4.69 4.55
C THR A 303 -13.34 3.40 4.24
N ASN A 304 -14.59 3.27 4.66
CA ASN A 304 -15.43 2.11 4.42
C ASN A 304 -15.78 1.97 2.92
N ALA A 305 -16.12 3.07 2.24
CA ALA A 305 -16.39 3.04 0.80
C ALA A 305 -15.17 2.56 0.00
N ILE A 306 -13.97 3.04 0.33
CA ILE A 306 -12.73 2.58 -0.30
C ILE A 306 -12.41 1.14 0.11
N ALA A 307 -12.56 0.77 1.38
CA ALA A 307 -12.28 -0.59 1.86
C ALA A 307 -13.17 -1.64 1.17
N ASN A 308 -14.45 -1.32 0.96
CA ASN A 308 -15.38 -2.18 0.23
C ASN A 308 -14.90 -2.42 -1.20
N GLU A 309 -14.44 -1.37 -1.89
CA GLU A 309 -13.94 -1.48 -3.27
C GLU A 309 -12.57 -2.18 -3.36
N VAL A 310 -11.72 -1.96 -2.38
CA VAL A 310 -10.45 -2.68 -2.26
C VAL A 310 -10.75 -4.16 -2.08
N ASN A 311 -11.55 -4.52 -1.09
CA ASN A 311 -11.84 -5.91 -0.73
C ASN A 311 -12.85 -6.60 -1.64
N ARG A 312 -13.35 -5.90 -2.66
CA ARG A 312 -14.26 -6.47 -3.66
C ARG A 312 -13.56 -7.62 -4.39
N ALA A 313 -13.89 -8.84 -4.01
CA ALA A 313 -13.55 -10.03 -4.78
C ALA A 313 -14.44 -10.05 -6.04
N ASN A 314 -13.85 -10.32 -7.21
CA ASN A 314 -14.63 -10.99 -8.24
C ASN A 314 -14.56 -12.50 -7.93
N PRO A 315 -15.68 -13.22 -7.94
CA PRO A 315 -15.80 -14.63 -7.52
C PRO A 315 -15.28 -15.60 -8.58
N THR A 316 -14.05 -15.42 -9.02
CA THR A 316 -13.29 -16.47 -9.68
C THR A 316 -11.95 -16.50 -8.99
N ASP A 317 -11.76 -17.51 -8.15
CA ASP A 317 -10.43 -17.94 -7.74
C ASP A 317 -9.61 -18.09 -9.03
N PHE A 318 -8.75 -17.11 -9.27
CA PHE A 318 -7.81 -17.15 -10.37
C PHE A 318 -6.80 -18.22 -10.00
N ASN A 319 -7.06 -19.44 -10.46
CA ASN A 319 -6.12 -20.53 -10.36
C ASN A 319 -4.94 -20.24 -11.31
N TRP A 320 -3.76 -20.06 -10.73
CA TRP A 320 -2.54 -19.79 -11.47
C TRP A 320 -2.17 -20.92 -12.45
N ASP A 321 -2.61 -22.15 -12.19
CA ASP A 321 -2.28 -23.33 -12.98
C ASP A 321 -3.09 -23.44 -14.28
N SER A 322 -4.22 -22.74 -14.40
CA SER A 322 -5.08 -22.83 -15.59
C SER A 322 -4.64 -21.90 -16.75
N VAL A 323 -3.84 -20.87 -16.48
CA VAL A 323 -3.47 -19.85 -17.50
C VAL A 323 -2.28 -20.27 -18.36
N THR A 324 -1.51 -21.26 -17.93
CA THR A 324 -0.38 -21.82 -18.68
C THR A 324 -0.80 -22.88 -19.72
N HIS A 325 -1.92 -23.59 -19.51
CA HIS A 325 -2.33 -24.72 -20.35
C HIS A 325 -3.25 -24.38 -21.54
N GLU A 326 -3.73 -23.16 -21.69
CA GLU A 326 -4.57 -22.78 -22.86
C GLU A 326 -3.78 -22.73 -24.19
N LYS A 327 -2.45 -22.56 -24.14
CA LYS A 327 -1.59 -22.59 -25.34
C LYS A 327 -1.34 -24.00 -25.88
N GLU A 328 -1.59 -25.05 -25.10
CA GLU A 328 -1.43 -26.44 -25.57
C GLU A 328 -2.71 -26.99 -26.22
N LYS A 329 -3.90 -26.56 -25.77
CA LYS A 329 -5.18 -27.03 -26.36
C LYS A 329 -5.48 -26.40 -27.73
N THR A 330 -5.04 -25.18 -27.98
CA THR A 330 -5.26 -24.49 -29.27
C THR A 330 -4.33 -24.95 -30.40
N ARG A 331 -3.34 -25.81 -30.12
CA ARG A 331 -2.48 -26.43 -31.16
C ARG A 331 -3.00 -27.77 -31.70
N ARG A 332 -4.05 -28.36 -31.13
CA ARG A 332 -4.56 -29.69 -31.55
C ARG A 332 -5.88 -29.70 -32.31
N ASN A 333 -6.59 -28.57 -32.42
CA ASN A 333 -7.85 -28.52 -33.15
C ASN A 333 -7.78 -27.55 -34.32
N SER A 334 -7.29 -28.05 -35.47
CA SER A 334 -7.58 -27.46 -36.77
C SER A 334 -9.09 -27.55 -37.02
N PRO A 335 -9.80 -26.49 -37.44
CA PRO A 335 -11.23 -26.59 -37.69
C PRO A 335 -11.48 -27.27 -39.04
N THR A 336 -12.12 -28.43 -39.00
CA THR A 336 -12.82 -29.00 -40.14
C THR A 336 -14.01 -28.10 -40.46
N ILE A 337 -14.02 -27.53 -41.66
CA ILE A 337 -15.09 -26.70 -42.21
C ILE A 337 -16.33 -27.57 -42.41
N LEU A 338 -17.40 -27.36 -41.64
CA LEU A 338 -18.74 -27.80 -42.02
C LEU A 338 -19.85 -26.88 -41.47
N LYS A 339 -20.60 -26.33 -42.45
CA LYS A 339 -22.03 -26.01 -42.49
C LYS A 339 -22.53 -24.68 -41.93
N GLU A 340 -22.83 -23.79 -42.87
CA GLU A 340 -23.92 -22.83 -42.78
C GLU A 340 -25.28 -23.54 -42.66
N GLY A 341 -26.15 -22.97 -41.83
CA GLY A 341 -27.51 -23.45 -41.62
C GLY A 341 -28.30 -22.44 -40.79
N ASN A 342 -28.81 -21.42 -41.48
CA ASN A 342 -29.80 -20.44 -41.01
C ASN A 342 -30.95 -21.09 -40.19
N LYS A 343 -31.34 -20.47 -39.07
CA LYS A 343 -32.76 -20.20 -38.78
C LYS A 343 -32.96 -19.10 -37.73
N LYS A 344 -33.72 -18.10 -38.18
CA LYS A 344 -34.25 -16.93 -37.46
C LYS A 344 -35.30 -17.31 -36.41
N THR A 345 -35.69 -16.26 -35.67
CA THR A 345 -36.95 -16.03 -34.92
C THR A 345 -36.88 -16.37 -33.43
N ARG A 346 -37.43 -15.61 -32.49
CA ARG A 346 -38.23 -14.37 -32.53
C ARG A 346 -38.18 -13.74 -31.12
N ARG A 347 -38.37 -12.42 -31.05
CA ARG A 347 -38.64 -11.65 -29.83
C ARG A 347 -39.86 -12.21 -29.09
N ASN A 348 -39.85 -12.11 -27.75
CA ASN A 348 -40.91 -11.48 -26.94
C ASN A 348 -40.48 -11.41 -25.46
N SER A 349 -40.33 -10.20 -24.95
CA SER A 349 -40.63 -9.85 -23.55
C SER A 349 -42.09 -9.36 -23.55
N PRO A 350 -42.88 -9.45 -22.45
CA PRO A 350 -42.64 -8.53 -21.33
C PRO A 350 -43.12 -8.98 -19.92
N THR A 351 -42.53 -8.30 -18.92
CA THR A 351 -43.11 -7.78 -17.65
C THR A 351 -43.71 -8.68 -16.55
N THR A 352 -43.17 -8.42 -15.33
CA THR A 352 -43.80 -8.24 -14.00
C THR A 352 -44.48 -9.42 -13.30
N THR A 353 -43.97 -9.83 -12.13
CA THR A 353 -44.48 -9.46 -10.78
C THR A 353 -43.86 -10.34 -9.68
N CYS A 354 -43.62 -9.72 -8.51
CA CYS A 354 -43.28 -10.38 -7.25
C CYS A 354 -44.42 -11.26 -6.72
N LYS A 355 -44.14 -12.48 -6.24
CA LYS A 355 -44.81 -13.09 -5.08
C LYS A 355 -43.87 -14.04 -4.32
N LYS A 356 -43.96 -13.93 -3.00
CA LYS A 356 -43.37 -14.75 -1.95
C LYS A 356 -43.81 -16.21 -2.04
N HIS A 357 -42.97 -17.12 -1.53
CA HIS A 357 -43.43 -18.31 -0.79
C HIS A 357 -42.38 -18.71 0.26
N ASP A 358 -42.86 -18.83 1.50
CA ASP A 358 -42.18 -19.43 2.65
C ASP A 358 -42.35 -20.96 2.66
N GLU A 359 -41.57 -21.59 3.56
CA GLU A 359 -41.70 -22.90 4.25
C GLU A 359 -40.58 -23.91 3.96
N ILE A 360 -39.61 -24.06 4.88
CA ILE A 360 -39.53 -24.93 6.10
C ILE A 360 -39.28 -26.41 5.76
N VAL A 361 -38.11 -26.94 6.17
CA VAL A 361 -37.96 -28.23 6.91
C VAL A 361 -36.74 -28.16 7.84
N ARG A 362 -36.93 -28.65 9.07
CA ARG A 362 -36.02 -28.75 10.23
C ARG A 362 -35.27 -30.09 10.29
N HIS A 363 -34.14 -30.10 11.02
CA HIS A 363 -33.63 -31.12 11.99
C HIS A 363 -32.08 -31.10 11.96
N GLN A 364 -31.29 -31.19 13.04
CA GLN A 364 -31.50 -31.46 14.47
C GLN A 364 -30.21 -31.02 15.23
N ASN A 365 -30.37 -30.54 16.47
CA ASN A 365 -29.30 -30.32 17.45
C ASN A 365 -29.10 -31.60 18.30
N GLY A 366 -27.88 -31.84 18.75
CA GLY A 366 -27.55 -32.78 19.83
C GLY A 366 -26.61 -32.12 20.84
N ILE A 367 -27.07 -32.01 22.09
CA ILE A 367 -26.34 -31.56 23.29
C ILE A 367 -25.91 -32.80 24.08
N LEU A 368 -24.71 -32.80 24.67
CA LEU A 368 -24.37 -33.65 25.82
C LEU A 368 -23.51 -32.88 26.84
N ASN A 369 -23.74 -33.23 28.11
CA ASN A 369 -23.56 -32.49 29.35
C ASN A 369 -22.16 -32.57 30.01
N SER A 370 -22.08 -31.81 31.11
CA SER A 370 -21.03 -31.46 32.08
C SER A 370 -20.58 -32.53 33.10
N GLU A 371 -19.60 -32.09 33.94
CA GLU A 371 -19.13 -32.55 35.28
C GLU A 371 -17.75 -33.25 35.30
N ASN A 372 -16.78 -33.06 36.21
CA ASN A 372 -16.62 -32.28 37.47
C ASN A 372 -15.12 -32.09 37.86
N HIS A 373 -14.87 -31.09 38.71
CA HIS A 373 -13.74 -30.69 39.60
C HIS A 373 -12.39 -31.47 39.71
N ASP A 374 -11.26 -30.74 39.81
CA ASP A 374 -10.43 -30.69 41.05
C ASP A 374 -9.36 -29.58 41.08
N GLU A 375 -9.08 -29.08 42.29
CA GLU A 375 -8.20 -27.96 42.66
C GLU A 375 -6.70 -28.31 42.68
N GLN A 376 -5.84 -27.45 42.11
CA GLN A 376 -4.47 -27.23 42.61
C GLN A 376 -4.05 -25.76 42.45
N ARG A 377 -3.78 -25.11 43.58
CA ARG A 377 -3.12 -23.81 43.68
C ARG A 377 -1.62 -24.00 43.42
N ASP A 378 -1.10 -23.39 42.37
CA ASP A 378 0.33 -23.16 42.20
C ASP A 378 0.60 -21.70 41.81
N GLU A 379 1.58 -21.11 42.48
CA GLU A 379 2.00 -19.71 42.35
C GLU A 379 2.53 -19.40 40.92
N MET A 380 1.65 -18.96 40.02
CA MET A 380 2.07 -18.46 38.71
C MET A 380 2.72 -17.07 38.84
N ARG A 381 4.06 -17.04 38.89
CA ARG A 381 4.82 -15.89 38.39
C ARG A 381 4.53 -15.72 36.90
N PHE A 382 3.58 -14.85 36.58
CA PHE A 382 3.21 -14.48 35.21
C PHE A 382 4.34 -13.69 34.53
N THR A 383 5.33 -14.38 33.96
CA THR A 383 6.19 -13.82 32.90
C THR A 383 5.67 -14.28 31.54
N LEU A 384 4.79 -13.47 30.93
CA LEU A 384 4.34 -13.71 29.56
C LEU A 384 5.40 -13.26 28.53
N PRO A 385 5.52 -13.96 27.39
CA PRO A 385 6.63 -13.79 26.45
C PRO A 385 6.50 -12.51 25.62
N PHE A 386 7.52 -11.66 25.69
CA PHE A 386 7.80 -10.66 24.66
C PHE A 386 8.14 -11.42 23.37
N GLN A 387 7.28 -11.34 22.34
CA GLN A 387 7.65 -11.75 20.98
C GLN A 387 8.78 -10.81 20.53
N SER A 388 10.01 -11.33 20.54
CA SER A 388 11.16 -10.62 20.02
C SER A 388 10.88 -10.19 18.59
N ILE A 389 11.31 -8.99 18.24
CA ILE A 389 11.50 -8.65 16.84
C ILE A 389 12.38 -9.75 16.28
N ASP A 390 11.96 -10.39 15.17
CA ASP A 390 12.80 -11.30 14.38
C ASP A 390 13.99 -10.49 13.85
N ALA A 391 14.92 -10.20 14.73
CA ALA A 391 16.11 -9.45 14.45
C ALA A 391 17.10 -10.41 13.78
N PRO A 392 17.72 -10.03 12.67
CA PRO A 392 18.59 -10.90 11.87
C PRO A 392 19.88 -11.34 12.60
N PHE A 393 20.05 -11.00 13.88
CA PHE A 393 21.19 -11.43 14.68
C PHE A 393 21.27 -12.95 14.83
N GLY A 394 20.15 -13.68 14.74
CA GLY A 394 20.14 -15.14 14.85
C GLY A 394 21.13 -15.82 13.90
N GLU A 395 21.18 -15.42 12.62
CA GLU A 395 22.11 -16.00 11.64
C GLU A 395 23.57 -15.54 11.81
N LEU A 396 23.79 -14.31 12.28
CA LEU A 396 25.13 -13.79 12.62
C LEU A 396 25.72 -14.51 13.85
N PHE A 397 24.85 -14.92 14.79
CA PHE A 397 25.23 -15.65 16.00
C PHE A 397 25.69 -17.08 15.77
N TYR A 398 25.09 -17.79 14.80
CA TYR A 398 25.42 -19.21 14.57
C TYR A 398 26.75 -19.43 13.86
N LYS A 399 27.39 -18.37 13.35
CA LYS A 399 28.63 -18.47 12.56
C LYS A 399 29.91 -18.04 13.30
N ASP A 400 29.80 -17.45 14.49
CA ASP A 400 30.97 -16.95 15.24
C ASP A 400 31.21 -17.77 16.52
N GLU A 401 32.08 -18.78 16.44
CA GLU A 401 32.45 -19.66 17.57
C GLU A 401 33.15 -18.91 18.72
N ASN A 402 33.81 -17.77 18.44
CA ASN A 402 34.49 -16.97 19.46
C ASN A 402 33.50 -16.23 20.37
N LEU A 403 32.34 -15.84 19.84
CA LEU A 403 31.30 -15.13 20.58
C LEU A 403 30.58 -16.07 21.58
N ARG A 404 30.47 -17.37 21.28
CA ARG A 404 29.93 -18.40 22.20
C ARG A 404 30.84 -18.69 23.39
N ASN A 405 32.16 -18.67 23.20
CA ASN A 405 33.12 -19.06 24.23
C ASN A 405 33.50 -17.91 25.19
N SER A 406 33.23 -16.65 24.84
CA SER A 406 33.69 -15.48 25.63
C SER A 406 32.80 -15.11 26.83
N THR A 407 31.57 -15.61 26.88
CA THR A 407 30.63 -15.32 27.98
C THR A 407 30.21 -16.63 28.64
N GLN A 408 30.82 -17.01 29.76
CA GLN A 408 30.36 -18.10 30.66
C GLN A 408 28.99 -17.79 31.32
N ASP A 409 28.18 -16.95 30.69
CA ASP A 409 27.03 -16.28 31.26
C ASP A 409 25.90 -16.30 30.24
N ASP A 410 24.85 -17.07 30.53
CA ASP A 410 23.66 -17.28 29.69
C ASP A 410 22.73 -16.05 29.61
N ARG A 411 23.21 -14.86 29.99
CA ARG A 411 22.43 -13.62 29.95
C ARG A 411 22.45 -13.01 28.55
N PHE A 412 21.24 -12.81 28.00
CA PHE A 412 21.02 -12.18 26.70
C PHE A 412 20.17 -10.91 26.83
N CYS A 413 20.43 -9.93 25.97
CA CYS A 413 19.57 -8.76 25.82
C CYS A 413 18.17 -9.18 25.38
N ILE A 414 17.13 -8.72 26.09
CA ILE A 414 15.75 -9.10 25.82
C ILE A 414 15.31 -8.73 24.39
N VAL A 415 15.83 -7.60 23.86
CA VAL A 415 15.43 -7.03 22.57
C VAL A 415 16.27 -7.57 21.41
N THR A 416 17.59 -7.54 21.53
CA THR A 416 18.51 -7.87 20.44
C THR A 416 18.94 -9.34 20.42
N LYS A 417 18.71 -10.05 21.53
CA LYS A 417 19.17 -11.43 21.77
C LYS A 417 20.69 -11.61 21.74
N LEU A 418 21.46 -10.53 21.76
CA LEU A 418 22.91 -10.61 21.90
C LEU A 418 23.32 -10.93 23.35
N PRO A 419 24.37 -11.73 23.60
CA PRO A 419 24.97 -11.91 24.91
C PRO A 419 25.29 -10.57 25.56
N ILE A 420 25.00 -10.48 26.86
CA ILE A 420 25.28 -9.31 27.69
C ILE A 420 26.09 -9.67 28.94
N GLY A 421 26.75 -10.83 28.93
CA GLY A 421 27.59 -11.32 30.03
C GLY A 421 28.74 -10.37 30.39
N MET A 422 29.24 -9.60 29.43
CA MET A 422 30.26 -8.56 29.65
C MET A 422 29.74 -7.33 30.42
N GLN A 423 28.43 -7.22 30.69
CA GLN A 423 27.81 -6.11 31.40
C GLN A 423 27.47 -6.49 32.86
N LYS A 424 27.12 -5.49 33.69
CA LYS A 424 26.69 -5.68 35.09
C LYS A 424 25.61 -6.76 35.22
N LYS A 425 25.65 -7.53 36.32
CA LYS A 425 24.81 -8.73 36.57
C LYS A 425 23.30 -8.50 36.40
N ASP A 426 22.82 -7.31 36.72
CA ASP A 426 21.43 -6.88 36.67
C ASP A 426 20.98 -6.31 35.31
N SER A 427 21.89 -6.21 34.35
CA SER A 427 21.58 -5.66 33.02
C SER A 427 20.62 -6.59 32.26
N ARG A 428 19.51 -6.02 31.79
CA ARG A 428 18.48 -6.73 30.99
C ARG A 428 18.52 -6.38 29.50
N PHE A 429 19.21 -5.30 29.15
CA PHE A 429 19.32 -4.77 27.80
C PHE A 429 20.77 -4.50 27.47
N LEU A 430 21.10 -4.48 26.17
CA LEU A 430 22.40 -4.03 25.69
C LEU A 430 22.59 -2.55 26.02
N ASN A 431 23.64 -2.23 26.76
CA ASN A 431 23.99 -0.89 27.24
C ASN A 431 25.28 -0.40 26.55
N THR A 432 25.77 0.78 26.94
CA THR A 432 26.98 1.38 26.37
C THR A 432 28.23 0.50 26.54
N THR A 433 28.36 -0.22 27.65
CA THR A 433 29.46 -1.19 27.88
C THR A 433 29.40 -2.33 26.87
N GLY A 434 28.23 -2.93 26.67
CA GLY A 434 28.06 -3.99 25.66
C GLY A 434 28.29 -3.48 24.24
N LEU A 435 27.81 -2.28 23.91
CA LEU A 435 28.04 -1.67 22.60
C LEU A 435 29.53 -1.41 22.32
N ASN A 436 30.28 -0.91 23.31
CA ASN A 436 31.73 -0.76 23.19
C ASN A 436 32.43 -2.10 22.96
N PHE A 437 31.99 -3.17 23.64
CA PHE A 437 32.51 -4.52 23.42
C PHE A 437 32.26 -5.02 22.00
N TYR A 438 31.01 -4.96 21.52
CA TYR A 438 30.69 -5.38 20.15
C TYR A 438 31.43 -4.55 19.11
N ARG A 439 31.61 -3.25 19.32
CA ARG A 439 32.39 -2.41 18.41
C ARG A 439 33.86 -2.83 18.32
N ALA A 440 34.47 -3.20 19.45
CA ALA A 440 35.89 -3.54 19.51
C ALA A 440 36.18 -4.97 19.01
N HIS A 441 35.27 -5.91 19.27
CA HIS A 441 35.52 -7.34 19.06
C HIS A 441 34.66 -7.97 17.94
N HIS A 442 33.50 -7.38 17.62
CA HIS A 442 32.55 -7.92 16.62
C HIS A 442 31.92 -6.79 15.78
N PRO A 443 32.73 -6.11 14.94
CA PRO A 443 32.32 -4.91 14.22
C PRO A 443 31.11 -5.11 13.30
N ASP A 444 30.91 -6.30 12.74
CA ASP A 444 29.74 -6.62 11.91
C ASP A 444 28.43 -6.62 12.71
N ALA A 445 28.44 -7.20 13.92
CA ALA A 445 27.30 -7.17 14.83
C ALA A 445 27.00 -5.74 15.30
N TYR A 446 28.06 -4.95 15.53
CA TYR A 446 27.93 -3.55 15.88
C TYR A 446 27.36 -2.69 14.75
N ALA A 447 27.80 -2.87 13.50
CA ALA A 447 27.25 -2.17 12.34
C ALA A 447 25.75 -2.46 12.14
N GLU A 448 25.33 -3.70 12.43
CA GLU A 448 23.91 -4.07 12.37
C GLU A 448 23.09 -3.45 13.50
N LEU A 449 23.66 -3.36 14.71
CA LEU A 449 23.06 -2.61 15.82
C LEU A 449 22.88 -1.13 15.50
N GLU A 450 23.87 -0.49 14.88
CA GLU A 450 23.76 0.87 14.39
C GLU A 450 22.63 0.98 13.37
N ARG A 451 22.63 0.13 12.33
CA ARG A 451 21.60 0.14 11.28
C ARG A 451 20.18 -0.01 11.83
N MET A 452 19.99 -0.84 12.86
CA MET A 452 18.67 -1.14 13.42
C MET A 452 18.19 -0.11 14.45
N PHE A 453 19.09 0.40 15.29
CA PHE A 453 18.72 1.17 16.47
C PHE A 453 19.20 2.61 16.46
N LEU A 454 20.08 3.02 15.53
CA LEU A 454 20.42 4.41 15.33
C LEU A 454 19.37 5.07 14.42
N ARG A 455 18.54 5.95 14.99
CA ARG A 455 17.60 6.79 14.25
C ARG A 455 18.15 8.22 14.23
N ASP A 456 18.22 8.84 13.06
CA ASP A 456 18.64 10.25 12.80
C ASP A 456 19.32 10.91 14.01
N SER A 457 20.62 10.65 14.17
CA SER A 457 21.41 11.11 15.30
C SER A 457 22.36 12.22 14.85
N ASN A 458 22.36 13.35 15.58
CA ASN A 458 23.38 14.41 15.46
C ASN A 458 24.56 14.15 16.41
N ALA A 459 24.78 12.90 16.85
CA ALA A 459 25.87 12.56 17.75
C ALA A 459 27.21 12.96 17.14
N SER A 460 27.98 13.73 17.90
CA SER A 460 29.29 14.23 17.49
C SER A 460 30.43 13.34 18.01
N THR A 461 30.11 12.47 18.97
CA THR A 461 31.06 11.52 19.57
C THR A 461 30.52 10.09 19.53
N ILE A 462 31.43 9.13 19.65
CA ILE A 462 31.11 7.71 19.72
C ILE A 462 30.32 7.39 21.01
N GLU A 463 30.62 8.07 22.10
CA GLU A 463 29.95 7.90 23.38
C GLU A 463 28.47 8.29 23.28
N GLU A 464 28.19 9.41 22.62
CA GLU A 464 26.83 9.87 22.32
C GLU A 464 26.10 8.90 21.38
N LEU A 465 26.82 8.37 20.38
CA LEU A 465 26.28 7.38 19.44
C LEU A 465 25.83 6.11 20.18
N ASN A 466 26.72 5.55 21.01
CA ASN A 466 26.44 4.36 21.81
C ASN A 466 25.35 4.59 22.85
N TYR A 467 25.30 5.78 23.46
CA TYR A 467 24.21 6.15 24.35
C TYR A 467 22.86 6.13 23.62
N ASN A 468 22.78 6.72 22.42
CA ASN A 468 21.56 6.77 21.63
C ASN A 468 21.08 5.39 21.20
N ILE A 469 22.00 4.52 20.77
CA ILE A 469 21.70 3.13 20.39
C ILE A 469 21.15 2.37 21.59
N ALA A 470 21.83 2.40 22.74
CA ALA A 470 21.38 1.75 23.97
C ALA A 470 20.00 2.26 24.41
N HIS A 471 19.77 3.57 24.32
CA HIS A 471 18.50 4.19 24.64
C HIS A 471 17.37 3.70 23.72
N ASN A 472 17.62 3.61 22.41
CA ASN A 472 16.65 3.12 21.44
C ASN A 472 16.34 1.63 21.58
N ILE A 473 17.34 0.81 21.94
CA ILE A 473 17.13 -0.61 22.29
C ILE A 473 16.17 -0.72 23.47
N ARG A 474 16.39 0.03 24.55
CA ARG A 474 15.49 0.03 25.71
C ARG A 474 14.09 0.54 25.33
N ASN A 475 14.01 1.61 24.54
CA ASN A 475 12.74 2.18 24.11
C ASN A 475 11.92 1.22 23.24
N THR A 476 12.58 0.34 22.50
CA THR A 476 11.89 -0.71 21.73
C THR A 476 11.07 -1.62 22.63
N TYR A 477 11.61 -2.00 23.79
CA TYR A 477 10.89 -2.78 24.79
C TYR A 477 9.84 -1.94 25.52
N THR A 478 10.19 -0.75 26.02
CA THR A 478 9.25 0.06 26.81
C THR A 478 8.06 0.53 25.98
N ASN A 479 8.26 0.90 24.71
CA ASN A 479 7.16 1.27 23.80
C ASN A 479 6.23 0.08 23.52
N TYR A 480 6.78 -1.14 23.40
CA TYR A 480 5.95 -2.34 23.27
C TYR A 480 5.06 -2.57 24.51
N HIS A 481 5.57 -2.29 25.70
CA HIS A 481 4.83 -2.47 26.95
C HIS A 481 3.90 -1.29 27.32
N ARG A 482 4.23 -0.06 26.90
CA ARG A 482 3.46 1.17 27.19
C ARG A 482 2.41 1.53 26.14
N ASP A 483 2.40 0.83 25.00
CA ASP A 483 1.29 0.94 24.05
C ASP A 483 0.01 0.40 24.72
N ARG A 484 -0.88 1.31 25.11
CA ARG A 484 -2.12 1.01 25.83
C ARG A 484 -3.00 0.03 25.07
N LYS A 485 -2.99 0.09 23.74
CA LYS A 485 -3.75 -0.83 22.89
C LYS A 485 -3.20 -2.25 22.97
N LYS A 486 -1.87 -2.40 22.97
CA LYS A 486 -1.21 -3.70 23.16
C LYS A 486 -1.28 -4.20 24.59
N PHE A 487 -1.32 -3.30 25.58
CA PHE A 487 -1.62 -3.66 26.96
C PHE A 487 -3.04 -4.23 27.05
N GLU A 488 -4.02 -3.54 26.49
CA GLU A 488 -5.42 -3.98 26.51
C GLU A 488 -5.60 -5.33 25.80
N GLU A 489 -4.95 -5.54 24.65
CA GLU A 489 -4.94 -6.82 23.93
C GLU A 489 -4.25 -7.97 24.68
N ARG A 490 -3.30 -7.68 25.58
CA ARG A 490 -2.58 -8.70 26.38
C ARG A 490 -3.32 -9.07 27.66
N TYR A 491 -3.99 -8.12 28.29
CA TYR A 491 -4.53 -8.28 29.65
C TYR A 491 -6.05 -8.40 29.70
N TYR A 492 -6.76 -8.10 28.62
CA TYR A 492 -8.22 -8.28 28.55
C TYR A 492 -8.59 -9.26 27.41
N PRO A 493 -9.20 -10.42 27.71
CA PRO A 493 -9.81 -11.27 26.71
C PRO A 493 -10.80 -10.53 25.80
N LYS A 494 -10.86 -10.95 24.53
CA LYS A 494 -11.82 -10.41 23.56
C LYS A 494 -13.24 -10.54 24.11
N GLY A 495 -13.90 -9.40 24.33
CA GLY A 495 -15.28 -9.33 24.83
C GLY A 495 -15.43 -8.94 26.30
N GLN A 496 -14.32 -8.79 27.06
CA GLN A 496 -14.41 -8.28 28.42
C GLN A 496 -14.83 -6.80 28.43
N LEU A 497 -15.89 -6.47 29.18
CA LEU A 497 -16.36 -5.11 29.42
C LEU A 497 -15.24 -4.28 30.07
N GLN A 498 -14.81 -3.22 29.38
CA GLN A 498 -13.84 -2.26 29.90
C GLN A 498 -14.56 -1.01 30.41
N PHE A 499 -14.41 -0.70 31.69
CA PHE A 499 -14.93 0.53 32.28
C PHE A 499 -13.93 1.68 32.06
N ALA A 500 -14.33 2.69 31.30
CA ALA A 500 -13.57 3.92 31.17
C ALA A 500 -13.91 4.85 32.34
N PHE A 501 -13.04 4.93 33.34
CA PHE A 501 -13.13 5.99 34.34
C PHE A 501 -12.62 7.29 33.72
N VAL A 502 -13.55 8.23 33.51
CA VAL A 502 -13.26 9.59 33.06
C VAL A 502 -12.96 10.42 34.31
N TYR A 503 -11.73 10.90 34.44
CA TYR A 503 -11.36 11.97 35.38
C TYR A 503 -11.23 13.29 34.62
#